data_AF-A0A2E2XKZ9-F1
#
_entry.id   AF-A0A2E2XKZ9-F1
#
_cell.length_a   1.000
_cell.length_b   1.000
_cell.length_c   1.000
_cell.angle_alpha   90.00
_cell.angle_beta   90.00
_cell.angle_gamma   90.00
#
_symmetry.space_group_name_H-M   'P 1'
#
loop_
_entity.id
_entity.type
_entity.pdbx_description
1 polymer ?
#
loop_
_entity_poly.entity_id
_entity_poly.type
_entity_poly.pdbx_seq_one_letter_code
_entity_poly.pdbx_strand_id
1 'polypeptide(L)'
;MSYIDKLIEEKLGGDESRVAELFENDSIFDELIANGKNSDWYHFEPKTYDGEYFIKAGIGYACYQQDRGQKSHSMSFSDIHQAAIHYFTNAGYIKAPKQKNKWWQFWA
;
A
#
# COMPACT_ATOMS: atom_id res chain seq x y z
N MET A 1 0.11 14.07 11.68
CA MET A 1 -0.88 12.99 11.52
C MET A 1 -1.41 13.08 10.11
N SER A 2 -1.07 12.09 9.30
CA SER A 2 -1.52 12.00 7.91
C SER A 2 -3.01 11.61 7.86
N TYR A 3 -3.65 11.74 6.70
CA TYR A 3 -5.07 11.42 6.59
C TYR A 3 -5.34 9.91 6.73
N ILE A 4 -4.43 9.06 6.24
CA ILE A 4 -4.53 7.60 6.43
C ILE A 4 -4.46 7.21 7.92
N ASP A 5 -3.62 7.89 8.72
CA ASP A 5 -3.51 7.60 10.16
C ASP A 5 -4.86 7.86 10.88
N LYS A 6 -5.58 8.91 10.48
CA LYS A 6 -6.93 9.19 10.99
C LYS A 6 -7.91 8.08 10.66
N LEU A 7 -7.90 7.59 9.42
CA LEU A 7 -8.77 6.50 9.00
C LEU A 7 -8.46 5.19 9.76
N ILE A 8 -7.18 4.91 10.02
CA ILE A 8 -6.75 3.77 10.83
C ILE A 8 -7.25 3.92 12.27
N GLU A 9 -7.12 5.11 12.86
CA GLU A 9 -7.60 5.37 14.22
C GLU A 9 -9.13 5.24 14.31
N GLU A 10 -9.88 5.86 13.40
CA GLU A 10 -11.34 5.90 13.43
C GLU A 10 -12.00 4.57 13.06
N LYS A 11 -11.49 3.84 12.06
CA LYS A 11 -12.13 2.63 11.53
C LYS A 11 -11.50 1.33 12.04
N LEU A 12 -10.21 1.34 12.35
CA LEU A 12 -9.48 0.16 12.79
C LEU A 12 -9.07 0.22 14.27
N GLY A 13 -9.47 1.28 15.00
CA GLY A 13 -9.10 1.46 16.40
C GLY A 13 -7.59 1.64 16.62
N GLY A 14 -6.88 2.14 15.60
CA GLY A 14 -5.43 2.32 15.63
C GLY A 14 -4.62 1.09 15.20
N ASP A 15 -5.26 0.01 14.74
CA ASP A 15 -4.54 -1.19 14.28
C ASP A 15 -4.03 -1.02 12.84
N GLU A 16 -2.82 -0.50 12.72
CA GLU A 16 -2.08 -0.31 11.47
C GLU A 16 -1.88 -1.61 10.66
N SER A 17 -1.86 -2.78 11.31
CA SER A 17 -1.66 -4.05 10.62
C SER A 17 -2.84 -4.46 9.75
N ARG A 18 -4.00 -3.86 10.00
CA ARG A 18 -5.27 -4.08 9.29
C ARG A 18 -5.55 -3.02 8.24
N VAL A 19 -4.60 -2.13 7.94
CA VAL A 19 -4.80 -1.00 7.01
C VAL A 19 -5.34 -1.41 5.63
N ALA A 20 -5.01 -2.62 5.14
CA ALA A 20 -5.53 -3.14 3.89
C ALA A 20 -7.06 -3.33 3.90
N GLU A 21 -7.67 -3.57 5.08
CA GLU A 21 -9.14 -3.70 5.23
C GLU A 21 -9.87 -2.39 4.90
N LEU A 22 -9.18 -1.23 4.94
CA LEU A 22 -9.76 0.02 4.47
C LEU A 22 -9.99 0.04 2.96
N PHE A 23 -9.31 -0.84 2.22
CA PHE A 23 -9.32 -0.89 0.76
C PHE A 23 -10.16 -2.07 0.25
N GLU A 24 -11.37 -2.25 0.79
CA GLU A 24 -12.37 -3.16 0.20
C GLU A 24 -13.06 -2.56 -1.04
N ASN A 25 -13.05 -1.23 -1.16
CA ASN A 25 -13.64 -0.50 -2.28
C ASN A 25 -12.80 0.73 -2.64
N ASP A 26 -13.08 1.28 -3.82
CA ASP A 26 -12.38 2.43 -4.38
C ASP A 26 -12.61 3.73 -3.57
N SER A 27 -13.66 3.81 -2.75
CA SER A 27 -14.07 5.05 -2.08
C SER A 27 -12.99 5.62 -1.17
N ILE A 28 -12.31 4.75 -0.40
CA ILE A 28 -11.23 5.19 0.50
C ILE A 28 -10.01 5.65 -0.29
N PHE A 29 -9.73 4.99 -1.40
CA PHE A 29 -8.65 5.37 -2.29
C PHE A 29 -8.88 6.74 -2.91
N ASP A 30 -10.09 7.01 -3.40
CA ASP A 30 -10.48 8.31 -3.94
C ASP A 30 -10.45 9.41 -2.84
N GLU A 31 -10.85 9.08 -1.62
CA GLU A 31 -10.80 10.01 -0.47
C GLU A 31 -9.35 10.36 -0.07
N LEU A 32 -8.45 9.37 -0.12
CA LEU A 32 -7.02 9.55 0.15
C LEU A 32 -6.32 10.38 -0.92
N ILE A 33 -6.75 10.26 -2.18
CA ILE A 33 -6.31 11.13 -3.27
C ILE A 33 -6.75 12.58 -2.99
N ALA A 34 -8.03 12.79 -2.73
CA ALA A 34 -8.60 14.12 -2.54
C ALA A 34 -8.02 14.87 -1.33
N ASN A 35 -7.67 14.14 -0.26
CA ASN A 35 -7.16 14.71 0.99
C ASN A 35 -5.64 14.60 1.15
N GLY A 36 -4.95 13.96 0.20
CA GLY A 36 -3.51 13.71 0.27
C GLY A 36 -2.68 14.98 0.09
N LYS A 37 -1.69 15.17 0.96
CA LYS A 37 -0.71 16.26 0.87
C LYS A 37 0.59 15.77 0.23
N ASN A 38 1.35 16.69 -0.36
CA ASN A 38 2.66 16.36 -0.92
C ASN A 38 3.69 15.96 0.14
N SER A 39 3.48 16.36 1.40
CA SER A 39 4.32 15.98 2.53
C SER A 39 3.97 14.62 3.12
N ASP A 40 2.88 13.99 2.67
CA ASP A 40 2.50 12.67 3.18
C ASP A 40 3.42 11.62 2.56
N TRP A 41 3.72 10.59 3.36
CA TRP A 41 4.58 9.48 2.94
C TRP A 41 3.91 8.61 1.87
N TYR A 42 2.60 8.73 1.69
CA TYR A 42 1.84 7.99 0.70
C TYR A 42 1.59 8.79 -0.57
N HIS A 43 1.65 8.12 -1.72
CA HIS A 43 1.37 8.75 -3.00
C HIS A 43 0.37 7.91 -3.81
N PHE A 44 -0.90 8.32 -3.77
CA PHE A 44 -1.98 7.65 -4.50
C PHE A 44 -2.18 8.16 -5.95
N GLU A 45 -1.40 9.17 -6.33
CA GLU A 45 -1.38 9.73 -7.68
C GLU A 45 0.06 9.91 -8.17
N PRO A 46 0.31 9.87 -9.50
CA PRO A 46 1.63 10.13 -10.05
C PRO A 46 2.07 11.55 -9.71
N LYS A 47 3.23 11.70 -9.07
CA LYS A 47 3.87 12.99 -8.79
C LYS A 47 5.31 12.94 -9.28
N THR A 48 6.00 14.08 -9.25
CA THR A 48 7.41 14.19 -9.66
C THR A 48 8.40 13.87 -8.54
N TYR A 49 7.90 13.52 -7.35
CA TYR A 49 8.73 13.26 -6.18
C TYR A 49 9.23 11.81 -6.14
N ASP A 50 10.30 11.59 -5.39
CA ASP A 50 10.82 10.25 -5.14
C ASP A 50 9.98 9.58 -4.05
N GLY A 51 9.75 8.27 -4.17
CA GLY A 51 8.97 7.51 -3.20
C GLY A 51 8.20 6.35 -3.80
N GLU A 52 7.48 5.64 -2.93
CA GLU A 52 6.56 4.58 -3.34
C GLU A 52 5.22 5.19 -3.74
N TYR A 53 4.65 4.66 -4.81
CA TYR A 53 3.38 5.10 -5.37
C TYR A 53 2.41 3.91 -5.42
N PHE A 54 1.13 4.19 -5.17
CA PHE A 54 0.02 3.27 -5.36
C PHE A 54 -1.08 3.99 -6.14
N ILE A 55 -1.09 3.82 -7.46
CA ILE A 55 -1.97 4.57 -8.37
C ILE A 55 -3.04 3.69 -8.99
N LYS A 56 -4.11 4.32 -9.47
CA LYS A 56 -5.04 3.72 -10.43
C LYS A 56 -4.38 3.66 -11.81
N ALA A 57 -4.39 2.49 -12.44
CA ALA A 57 -3.76 2.22 -13.73
C ALA A 57 -4.74 1.48 -14.67
N GLY A 58 -5.40 2.24 -15.56
CA GLY A 58 -6.40 1.69 -16.46
C GLY A 58 -7.61 1.14 -15.69
N ILE A 59 -7.90 -0.16 -15.87
CA ILE A 59 -8.98 -0.88 -15.17
C ILE A 59 -8.56 -1.46 -13.81
N GLY A 60 -7.32 -1.23 -13.37
CA GLY A 60 -6.79 -1.78 -12.13
C GLY A 60 -5.88 -0.79 -11.41
N TYR A 61 -4.88 -1.33 -10.71
CA TYR A 61 -4.02 -0.62 -9.79
C TYR A 61 -2.55 -0.96 -10.06
N ALA A 62 -1.65 -0.03 -9.72
CA ALA A 62 -0.22 -0.27 -9.84
C ALA A 62 0.54 0.32 -8.66
N CYS A 63 1.48 -0.45 -8.15
CA CYS A 63 2.45 0.00 -7.15
C CYS A 63 3.82 0.10 -7.80
N TYR A 64 4.55 1.20 -7.61
CA TYR A 64 5.90 1.37 -8.14
C TYR A 64 6.73 2.30 -7.27
N GLN A 65 8.04 2.14 -7.30
CA GLN A 65 8.99 3.10 -6.74
C GLN A 65 9.35 4.11 -7.82
N GLN A 66 9.45 5.39 -7.46
CA GLN A 66 10.00 6.41 -8.32
C GLN A 66 11.26 7.01 -7.70
N ASP A 67 12.34 7.06 -8.47
CA ASP A 67 13.60 7.69 -8.05
C ASP A 67 14.11 8.57 -9.19
N ARG A 68 14.33 9.86 -8.93
CA ARG A 68 14.80 10.88 -9.89
C ARG A 68 13.99 10.88 -11.18
N GLY A 69 12.67 10.66 -11.08
CA GLY A 69 11.75 10.60 -12.21
C GLY A 69 11.77 9.30 -13.01
N GLN A 70 12.53 8.29 -12.61
CA GLN A 70 12.48 6.94 -13.18
C GLN A 70 11.61 6.02 -12.34
N LYS A 71 10.73 5.25 -12.99
CA LYS A 71 9.90 4.23 -12.33
C LYS A 71 10.62 2.90 -12.28
N SER A 72 10.67 2.30 -11.09
CA SER A 72 11.25 0.99 -10.81
C SER A 72 10.28 0.13 -10.00
N HIS A 73 10.54 -1.17 -9.90
CA HIS A 73 9.74 -2.12 -9.09
C HIS A 73 8.22 -2.06 -9.34
N SER A 74 7.80 -1.77 -10.57
CA SER A 74 6.40 -1.63 -10.92
C SER A 74 5.70 -2.98 -10.88
N MET A 75 4.62 -3.07 -10.10
CA MET A 75 3.74 -4.23 -10.01
C MET A 75 2.30 -3.80 -10.26
N SER A 76 1.56 -4.58 -11.04
CA SER A 76 0.17 -4.29 -11.39
C SER A 76 -0.77 -5.28 -10.74
N PHE A 77 -1.95 -4.80 -10.37
CA PHE A 77 -2.98 -5.55 -9.67
C PHE A 77 -4.34 -5.26 -10.32
N SER A 78 -5.19 -6.27 -10.42
CA SER A 78 -6.58 -6.11 -10.86
C SER A 78 -7.51 -5.67 -9.74
N ASP A 79 -7.06 -5.84 -8.49
CA ASP A 79 -7.85 -5.66 -7.28
C ASP A 79 -7.16 -4.68 -6.33
N ILE A 80 -7.93 -3.75 -5.78
CA ILE A 80 -7.42 -2.67 -4.95
C ILE A 80 -6.90 -3.19 -3.60
N HIS A 81 -7.56 -4.22 -3.06
CA HIS A 81 -7.18 -4.81 -1.79
C HIS A 81 -5.81 -5.50 -1.91
N GLN A 82 -5.57 -6.26 -2.98
CA GLN A 82 -4.25 -6.84 -3.26
C GLN A 82 -3.15 -5.78 -3.44
N ALA A 83 -3.45 -4.68 -4.14
CA ALA A 83 -2.51 -3.58 -4.31
C ALA A 83 -2.18 -2.90 -2.97
N ALA A 84 -3.18 -2.68 -2.13
CA ALA A 84 -3.01 -2.14 -0.78
C ALA A 84 -2.15 -3.06 0.09
N ILE A 85 -2.43 -4.37 0.11
CA ILE A 85 -1.59 -5.34 0.85
C ILE A 85 -0.13 -5.20 0.43
N HIS A 86 0.16 -5.20 -0.88
CA HIS A 86 1.52 -5.08 -1.37
C HIS A 86 2.17 -3.75 -0.96
N TYR A 87 1.46 -2.64 -1.16
CA TYR A 87 1.96 -1.30 -0.84
C TYR A 87 2.25 -1.13 0.66
N PHE A 88 1.29 -1.47 1.53
CA PHE A 88 1.45 -1.34 2.98
C PHE A 88 2.40 -2.39 3.57
N THR A 89 2.64 -3.51 2.90
CA THR A 89 3.70 -4.45 3.28
C THR A 89 5.09 -3.84 3.02
N ASN A 90 5.29 -3.21 1.86
CA ASN A 90 6.55 -2.56 1.53
C ASN A 90 6.83 -1.35 2.42
N ALA A 91 5.78 -0.56 2.71
CA ALA A 91 5.86 0.55 3.66
C ALA A 91 6.06 0.11 5.13
N GLY A 92 5.97 -1.19 5.43
CA GLY A 92 6.21 -1.74 6.77
C GLY A 92 5.02 -1.71 7.74
N TYR A 93 3.84 -1.26 7.28
CA TYR A 93 2.58 -1.29 8.06
C TYR A 93 2.09 -2.72 8.28
N ILE A 94 2.16 -3.53 7.22
CA ILE A 94 1.78 -4.94 7.28
C ILE A 94 3.06 -5.73 7.49
N LYS A 95 3.19 -6.35 8.67
CA LYS A 95 4.25 -7.34 8.88
C LYS A 95 3.96 -8.50 7.94
N ALA A 96 4.79 -8.68 6.91
CA ALA A 96 4.75 -9.86 6.07
C ALA A 96 4.63 -11.10 6.96
N PRO A 97 3.71 -12.04 6.67
CA PRO A 97 3.57 -13.24 7.49
C PRO A 97 4.96 -13.87 7.56
N LYS A 98 5.51 -13.98 8.78
CA LYS A 98 6.81 -14.64 9.01
C LYS A 98 6.75 -15.94 8.23
N GLN A 99 7.56 -16.04 7.18
CA GLN A 99 7.69 -17.22 6.36
C GLN A 99 8.01 -18.34 7.37
N LYS A 100 7.01 -19.17 7.71
CA LYS A 100 7.24 -20.32 8.57
C LYS A 100 8.22 -21.16 7.78
N ASN A 101 9.48 -21.15 8.21
CA ASN A 101 10.50 -22.04 7.68
C ASN A 101 9.94 -23.46 7.75
N LYS A 102 9.40 -23.95 6.63
CA LYS A 102 9.14 -25.37 6.39
C LYS A 102 10.51 -26.00 6.17
N TRP A 103 11.25 -26.22 7.26
CA TRP A 103 12.29 -27.22 7.26
C TRP A 103 11.57 -28.56 7.13
N TRP A 104 11.63 -29.09 5.91
CA TRP A 104 11.15 -30.40 5.59
C TRP A 104 11.82 -31.41 6.51
N GLN A 105 10.99 -32.24 7.14
CA GLN A 105 11.41 -33.50 7.70
C GLN A 105 12.14 -34.29 6.61
N PHE A 106 13.43 -34.52 6.78
CA PHE A 106 14.10 -35.65 6.16
C PHE A 106 14.58 -36.53 7.30
N TRP A 107 13.79 -37.58 7.53
CA TRP A 107 14.25 -38.82 8.12
C TRP A 107 15.33 -39.41 7.19
N ALA A 108 16.48 -39.74 7.75
CA ALA A 108 17.39 -40.78 7.26
C ALA A 108 18.06 -41.41 8.49
#